data_AF-A0A948WDU8-F1
#
_entry.id   AF-A0A948WDU8-F1
#
_cell.length_a   1.000
_cell.length_b   1.000
_cell.length_c   1.000
_cell.angle_alpha   90.00
_cell.angle_beta   90.00
_cell.angle_gamma   90.00
#
_symmetry.space_group_name_H-M   'P 1'
#
loop_
_entity.id
_entity.type
_entity.pdbx_description
1 polymer ?
#
loop_
_entity_poly.entity_id
_entity_poly.type
_entity_poly.pdbx_seq_one_letter_code
_entity_poly.pdbx_strand_id
1 'polypeptide(L)'
;MRRREFLSLCGLAAGSCLVPDAVARVIRETCVLARQPYLVLPRNPKSTLYALSTDGATDFMLHLGDPSEEAKIPTWREYFDDYEGIDINDKAAVEEWWREQVGDPEDDPVTIQADEEIDGVALERYETHQELIEGPAASAFHYLRDVPLDDDRGVGEGNLLGELSFIQGDRPGSNLTYVEAPDLATLACLQNRLNEIGENLAIEIRGW
;
A
#
# COMPACT_ATOMS: atom_id res chain seq x y z
N MET A 1 20.81 -11.96 25.33
CA MET A 1 19.44 -12.14 24.84
C MET A 1 18.76 -10.79 24.79
N ARG A 2 18.41 -10.31 23.59
CA ARG A 2 17.79 -8.99 23.41
C ARG A 2 16.27 -9.15 23.44
N ARG A 3 15.57 -8.22 24.11
CA ARG A 3 14.10 -8.22 24.26
C ARG A 3 13.31 -8.37 22.95
N ARG A 4 13.90 -8.02 21.78
CA ARG A 4 13.30 -8.25 20.45
C ARG A 4 13.14 -9.74 20.10
N GLU A 5 14.05 -10.61 20.52
CA GLU A 5 13.98 -12.06 20.22
C GLU A 5 12.87 -12.78 21.01
N PHE A 6 12.44 -12.20 22.14
CA PHE A 6 11.41 -12.79 23.00
C PHE A 6 9.98 -12.42 22.58
N LEU A 7 9.79 -11.28 21.90
CA LEU A 7 8.48 -10.85 21.43
C LEU A 7 8.06 -11.52 20.12
N SER A 8 9.02 -11.98 19.29
CA SER A 8 8.74 -12.77 18.08
C SER A 8 8.22 -14.19 18.37
N LEU A 9 8.12 -14.61 19.63
CA LEU A 9 7.82 -16.01 19.99
C LEU A 9 6.39 -16.25 20.50
N CYS A 10 5.56 -15.22 20.66
CA CYS A 10 4.27 -15.37 21.37
C CYS A 10 3.03 -14.72 20.74
N GLY A 11 3.07 -14.24 19.51
CA GLY A 11 1.86 -13.77 18.84
C GLY A 11 2.09 -13.61 17.35
N LEU A 12 1.19 -14.17 16.54
CA LEU A 12 1.08 -13.80 15.13
C LEU A 12 0.74 -12.32 15.12
N ALA A 13 1.73 -11.50 14.82
CA ALA A 13 1.57 -10.07 14.61
C ALA A 13 1.09 -9.93 13.16
N ALA A 14 -0.01 -9.21 12.94
CA ALA A 14 -0.50 -8.96 11.59
C ALA A 14 0.65 -8.46 10.71
N GLY A 15 1.04 -9.26 9.71
CA GLY A 15 2.18 -8.95 8.83
C GLY A 15 3.38 -9.89 8.94
N SER A 16 3.36 -10.93 9.78
CA SER A 16 4.39 -11.97 9.68
C SER A 16 4.22 -12.86 8.46
N CYS A 17 5.34 -13.34 7.92
CA CYS A 17 5.39 -14.33 6.85
C CYS A 17 5.99 -15.63 7.39
N LEU A 18 5.20 -16.70 7.47
CA LEU A 18 5.69 -18.03 7.82
C LEU A 18 6.29 -18.71 6.59
N VAL A 19 7.54 -19.17 6.69
CA VAL A 19 8.21 -19.91 5.61
C VAL A 19 8.78 -21.25 6.09
N PRO A 20 8.82 -22.28 5.23
CA PRO A 20 9.43 -23.57 5.56
C PRO A 20 10.92 -23.46 5.89
N ASP A 21 11.43 -24.32 6.79
CA ASP A 21 12.82 -24.29 7.28
C ASP A 21 13.89 -24.34 6.19
N ALA A 22 13.66 -25.10 5.12
CA ALA A 22 14.60 -25.19 4.00
C ALA A 22 14.73 -23.85 3.27
N VAL A 23 13.61 -23.14 3.08
CA VAL A 23 13.56 -21.81 2.46
C VAL A 23 14.15 -20.77 3.41
N ALA A 24 13.78 -20.85 4.70
CA ALA A 24 14.29 -20.00 5.76
C ALA A 24 15.83 -19.97 5.81
N ARG A 25 16.46 -21.14 5.64
CA ARG A 25 17.93 -21.24 5.61
C ARG A 25 18.53 -20.50 4.42
N VAL A 26 17.95 -20.66 3.22
CA VAL A 26 18.42 -19.98 2.01
C VAL A 26 18.26 -18.46 2.14
N ILE A 27 17.10 -18.00 2.61
CA ILE A 27 16.85 -16.58 2.87
C ILE A 27 17.88 -16.01 3.86
N ARG A 28 18.17 -16.73 4.95
CA ARG A 28 19.19 -16.30 5.92
C ARG A 28 20.58 -16.23 5.30
N GLU A 29 20.98 -17.22 4.52
CA GLU A 29 22.30 -17.24 3.88
C GLU A 29 22.45 -16.12 2.85
N THR A 30 21.43 -15.90 2.02
CA THR A 30 21.50 -14.93 0.91
C THR A 30 21.17 -13.50 1.35
N CYS A 31 20.02 -13.28 2.01
CA CYS A 31 19.57 -11.93 2.37
C CYS A 31 20.30 -11.40 3.62
N VAL A 32 20.46 -12.21 4.67
CA VAL A 32 21.00 -11.72 5.95
C VAL A 32 22.53 -11.73 5.94
N LEU A 33 23.16 -12.84 5.55
CA LEU A 33 24.61 -12.98 5.58
C LEU A 33 25.29 -12.37 4.36
N ALA A 34 24.81 -12.67 3.15
CA ALA A 34 25.41 -12.17 1.91
C ALA A 34 24.89 -10.79 1.46
N ARG A 35 23.81 -10.28 2.07
CA ARG A 35 23.15 -9.00 1.72
C ARG A 35 22.78 -8.91 0.24
N GLN A 36 22.31 -10.02 -0.31
CA GLN A 36 21.84 -10.11 -1.69
C GLN A 36 20.34 -10.36 -1.72
N PRO A 37 19.61 -9.78 -2.68
CA PRO A 37 18.18 -10.05 -2.83
C PRO A 37 17.95 -11.51 -3.23
N TYR A 38 16.93 -12.12 -2.64
CA TYR A 38 16.48 -13.48 -2.99
C TYR A 38 14.98 -13.47 -3.21
N LEU A 39 14.56 -13.42 -4.47
CA LEU A 39 13.15 -13.41 -4.87
C LEU A 39 12.91 -14.56 -5.87
N VAL A 40 12.11 -15.54 -5.47
CA VAL A 40 11.65 -16.59 -6.37
C VAL A 40 10.42 -16.05 -7.08
N LEU A 41 10.59 -15.52 -8.30
CA LEU A 41 9.48 -14.89 -9.02
C LEU A 41 8.53 -15.92 -9.64
N PRO A 42 7.22 -15.65 -9.68
CA PRO A 42 6.28 -16.47 -10.44
C PRO A 42 6.60 -16.38 -11.95
N ARG A 43 6.24 -17.41 -12.72
CA ARG A 43 6.60 -17.48 -14.15
C ARG A 43 5.92 -16.42 -15.02
N ASN A 44 4.69 -16.04 -14.68
CA ASN A 44 3.87 -15.08 -15.44
C ASN A 44 3.10 -14.19 -14.45
N PRO A 45 3.75 -13.25 -13.74
CA PRO A 45 3.06 -12.39 -12.78
C PRO A 45 1.92 -11.61 -13.44
N LYS A 46 0.77 -11.52 -12.77
CA LYS A 46 -0.36 -10.70 -13.20
C LYS A 46 -0.15 -9.23 -12.86
N SER A 47 0.57 -8.96 -11.77
CA SER A 47 0.80 -7.63 -11.23
C SER A 47 2.16 -7.59 -10.53
N THR A 48 2.65 -6.38 -10.27
CA THR A 48 3.94 -6.15 -9.61
C THR A 48 3.73 -5.37 -8.31
N LEU A 49 4.39 -5.82 -7.25
CA LEU A 49 4.51 -5.13 -5.97
C LEU A 49 5.92 -4.51 -5.90
N TYR A 50 6.00 -3.19 -6.04
CA TYR A 50 7.26 -2.48 -6.00
C TYR A 50 7.67 -2.24 -4.55
N ALA A 51 8.93 -2.56 -4.23
CA ALA A 51 9.56 -2.30 -2.96
C ALA A 51 10.58 -1.18 -3.15
N LEU A 52 10.21 0.04 -2.77
CA LEU A 52 11.08 1.21 -2.89
C LEU A 52 11.88 1.43 -1.62
N SER A 53 13.20 1.55 -1.77
CA SER A 53 14.10 1.84 -0.66
C SER A 53 15.15 2.86 -1.09
N THR A 54 15.51 3.76 -0.18
CA THR A 54 16.54 4.79 -0.44
C THR A 54 17.91 4.17 -0.68
N ASP A 55 18.23 3.07 0.01
CA ASP A 55 19.54 2.40 -0.06
C ASP A 55 19.49 1.03 -0.76
N GLY A 56 18.28 0.58 -1.16
CA GLY A 56 18.03 -0.71 -1.78
C GLY A 56 18.23 -1.90 -0.84
N ALA A 57 18.35 -1.69 0.46
CA ALA A 57 18.70 -2.71 1.44
C ALA A 57 17.80 -2.74 2.69
N THR A 58 17.28 -1.58 3.13
CA THR A 58 16.38 -1.47 4.29
C THR A 58 15.21 -0.53 4.02
N ASP A 59 14.20 -0.57 4.90
CA ASP A 59 13.08 0.37 4.96
C ASP A 59 12.34 0.50 3.61
N PHE A 60 11.87 -0.64 3.10
CA PHE A 60 11.18 -0.73 1.82
C PHE A 60 9.71 -0.35 1.96
N MET A 61 9.29 0.73 1.31
CA MET A 61 7.88 1.06 1.13
C MET A 61 7.30 0.22 -0.02
N LEU A 62 6.18 -0.45 0.22
CA LEU A 62 5.53 -1.33 -0.75
C LEU A 62 4.43 -0.59 -1.52
N HIS A 63 4.43 -0.72 -2.85
CA HIS A 63 3.47 -0.11 -3.77
C HIS A 63 2.91 -1.15 -4.73
N LEU A 64 1.58 -1.22 -4.87
CA LEU A 64 0.90 -2.08 -5.82
C LEU A 64 0.53 -1.23 -7.05
N GLY A 65 1.22 -1.44 -8.17
CA GLY A 65 1.19 -0.51 -9.31
C GLY A 65 2.40 0.43 -9.33
N ASP A 66 2.67 1.07 -10.47
CA ASP A 66 3.92 1.83 -10.65
C ASP A 66 3.95 3.05 -9.72
N PRO A 67 4.95 3.17 -8.82
CA PRO A 67 5.07 4.32 -7.92
C PRO A 67 5.39 5.64 -8.65
N SER A 68 5.88 5.57 -9.89
CA SER A 68 6.25 6.72 -10.73
C SER A 68 5.13 7.18 -11.66
N GLU A 69 4.01 6.45 -11.70
CA GLU A 69 2.84 6.85 -12.46
C GLU A 69 2.10 7.94 -11.67
N GLU A 70 2.08 9.16 -12.22
CA GLU A 70 1.31 10.25 -11.64
C GLU A 70 -0.18 9.91 -11.70
N ALA A 71 -0.87 10.02 -10.55
CA ALA A 71 -2.31 9.85 -10.49
C ALA A 71 -2.95 10.91 -11.39
N LYS A 72 -3.69 10.46 -12.40
CA LYS A 72 -4.42 11.36 -13.28
C LYS A 72 -5.46 12.12 -12.43
N ILE A 73 -5.47 13.45 -12.52
CA ILE A 73 -6.48 14.26 -11.86
C ILE A 73 -7.80 14.07 -12.61
N PRO A 74 -8.90 13.70 -11.93
CA PRO A 74 -10.19 13.53 -12.57
C PRO A 74 -10.78 14.88 -12.97
N THR A 75 -11.67 14.86 -13.96
CA THR A 75 -12.53 16.00 -14.25
C THR A 75 -13.58 16.18 -13.14
N TRP A 76 -14.17 17.37 -13.03
CA TRP A 76 -15.29 17.61 -12.10
C TRP A 76 -16.44 16.62 -12.28
N ARG A 77 -16.72 16.21 -13.52
CA ARG A 77 -17.72 15.19 -13.83
C ARG A 77 -17.36 13.84 -13.22
N GLU A 78 -16.13 13.37 -13.45
CA GLU A 78 -15.63 12.10 -12.91
C GLU A 78 -15.57 12.15 -11.37
N TYR A 79 -15.09 13.26 -10.80
CA TYR A 79 -15.01 13.43 -9.35
C TYR A 79 -16.37 13.32 -8.65
N PHE A 80 -17.38 14.04 -9.16
CA PHE A 80 -18.71 13.98 -8.58
C PHE A 80 -19.37 12.62 -8.75
N ASP A 81 -19.20 11.95 -9.90
CA ASP A 81 -19.79 10.63 -10.13
C ASP A 81 -19.12 9.55 -9.28
N ASP A 82 -17.78 9.46 -9.34
CA ASP A 82 -17.03 8.36 -8.76
C ASP A 82 -16.76 8.51 -7.25
N TYR A 83 -16.66 9.74 -6.73
CA TYR A 83 -16.21 9.98 -5.35
C TYR A 83 -17.29 10.61 -4.44
N GLU A 84 -18.14 11.48 -4.97
CA GLU A 84 -19.17 12.16 -4.17
C GLU A 84 -20.58 11.58 -4.40
N GLY A 85 -20.81 10.82 -5.47
CA GLY A 85 -22.11 10.26 -5.83
C GLY A 85 -23.14 11.33 -6.23
N ILE A 86 -22.68 12.43 -6.83
CA ILE A 86 -23.49 13.60 -7.21
C ILE A 86 -23.58 13.67 -8.74
N ASP A 87 -24.78 13.90 -9.28
CA ASP A 87 -24.93 14.28 -10.70
C ASP A 87 -24.58 15.75 -10.86
N ILE A 88 -23.53 16.06 -11.63
CA ILE A 88 -23.10 17.44 -11.89
C ILE A 88 -24.18 18.32 -12.54
N ASN A 89 -25.21 17.72 -13.16
CA ASN A 89 -26.33 18.46 -13.73
C ASN A 89 -27.40 18.83 -12.69
N ASP A 90 -27.37 18.21 -11.50
CA ASP A 90 -28.19 18.60 -10.35
C ASP A 90 -27.56 19.80 -9.63
N LYS A 91 -27.96 20.99 -10.08
CA LYS A 91 -27.44 22.25 -9.53
C LYS A 91 -27.66 22.40 -8.03
N ALA A 92 -28.77 21.86 -7.49
CA ALA A 92 -29.06 21.99 -6.07
C ALA A 92 -28.05 21.15 -5.25
N ALA A 93 -27.76 19.93 -5.69
CA ALA A 93 -26.78 19.06 -5.06
C ALA A 93 -25.36 19.64 -5.17
N VAL A 94 -24.99 20.19 -6.32
CA VAL A 94 -23.69 20.84 -6.54
C VAL A 94 -23.52 22.09 -5.66
N GLU A 95 -24.55 22.94 -5.56
CA GLU A 95 -24.52 24.12 -4.69
C GLU A 95 -24.46 23.75 -3.21
N GLU A 96 -25.15 22.69 -2.80
CA GLU A 96 -25.10 22.15 -1.44
C GLU A 96 -23.69 21.65 -1.10
N TRP A 97 -23.11 20.81 -1.96
CA TRP A 97 -21.73 20.33 -1.80
C TRP A 97 -20.74 21.48 -1.72
N TRP A 98 -20.84 22.48 -2.60
CA TRP A 98 -19.95 23.65 -2.58
C TRP A 98 -20.04 24.40 -1.26
N ARG A 99 -21.26 24.64 -0.76
CA ARG A 99 -21.47 25.34 0.51
C ARG A 99 -20.88 24.57 1.70
N GLU A 100 -21.01 23.25 1.69
CA GLU A 100 -20.49 22.40 2.76
C GLU A 100 -18.96 22.28 2.75
N GLN A 101 -18.36 22.12 1.56
CA GLN A 101 -16.94 21.82 1.43
C GLN A 101 -16.07 23.09 1.29
N VAL A 102 -16.56 24.09 0.56
CA VAL A 102 -15.81 25.33 0.26
C VAL A 102 -16.31 26.48 1.12
N GLY A 103 -17.63 26.61 1.28
CA GLY A 103 -18.28 27.68 2.02
C GLY A 103 -19.24 28.51 1.16
N ASP A 104 -19.72 29.62 1.70
CA ASP A 104 -20.65 30.49 0.98
C ASP A 104 -20.02 31.00 -0.33
N PRO A 105 -20.64 30.74 -1.49
CA PRO A 105 -20.06 31.11 -2.77
C PRO A 105 -20.01 32.65 -2.91
N GLU A 106 -18.90 33.15 -3.43
CA GLU A 106 -18.76 34.59 -3.73
C GLU A 106 -19.64 35.00 -4.93
N ASP A 107 -19.86 34.08 -5.88
CA ASP A 107 -20.69 34.26 -7.07
C ASP A 107 -21.93 33.35 -7.03
N ASP A 108 -23.12 33.91 -7.28
CA ASP A 108 -24.37 33.16 -7.49
C ASP A 108 -24.78 33.23 -8.97
N PRO A 109 -24.88 32.10 -9.72
CA PRO A 109 -24.73 30.71 -9.28
C PRO A 109 -23.30 30.16 -9.38
N VAL A 110 -23.00 29.12 -8.57
CA VAL A 110 -21.76 28.32 -8.67
C VAL A 110 -21.64 27.77 -10.09
N THR A 111 -20.55 28.12 -10.77
CA THR A 111 -20.33 27.71 -12.17
C THR A 111 -19.10 26.80 -12.24
N ILE A 112 -19.33 25.48 -12.29
CA ILE A 112 -18.29 24.46 -12.47
C ILE A 112 -18.29 24.01 -13.94
N GLN A 113 -17.10 23.99 -14.55
CA GLN A 113 -16.92 23.40 -15.88
C GLN A 113 -16.70 21.89 -15.73
N ALA A 114 -17.71 21.11 -16.12
CA ALA A 114 -17.76 19.67 -15.88
C ALA A 114 -16.56 18.88 -16.42
N ASP A 115 -16.01 19.32 -17.54
CA ASP A 115 -14.95 18.59 -18.25
C ASP A 115 -13.55 19.17 -17.94
N GLU A 116 -13.44 20.13 -17.03
CA GLU A 116 -12.16 20.61 -16.49
C GLU A 116 -11.71 19.75 -15.31
N GLU A 117 -10.40 19.69 -15.09
CA GLU A 117 -9.79 19.02 -13.93
C GLU A 117 -10.29 19.65 -12.62
N ILE A 118 -10.48 18.82 -11.60
CA ILE A 118 -10.80 19.31 -10.27
C ILE A 118 -9.67 20.18 -9.71
N ASP A 119 -10.06 21.15 -8.89
CA ASP A 119 -9.15 22.05 -8.20
C ASP A 119 -9.59 22.34 -6.76
N GLY A 120 -8.80 23.16 -6.07
CA GLY A 120 -9.08 23.62 -4.71
C GLY A 120 -9.37 22.47 -3.74
N VAL A 121 -10.48 22.59 -3.00
CA VAL A 121 -10.87 21.61 -1.98
C VAL A 121 -11.15 20.23 -2.57
N ALA A 122 -11.68 20.14 -3.80
CA ALA A 122 -11.92 18.84 -4.44
C ALA A 122 -10.59 18.13 -4.71
N LEU A 123 -9.58 18.86 -5.21
CA LEU A 123 -8.25 18.30 -5.45
C LEU A 123 -7.58 17.82 -4.15
N GLU A 124 -7.61 18.63 -3.09
CA GLU A 124 -7.03 18.25 -1.78
C GLU A 124 -7.70 16.99 -1.20
N ARG A 125 -9.02 16.85 -1.37
CA ARG A 125 -9.77 15.67 -0.94
C ARG A 125 -9.46 14.45 -1.81
N TYR A 126 -9.36 14.63 -3.11
CA TYR A 126 -8.95 13.58 -4.04
C TYR A 126 -7.55 13.06 -3.71
N GLU A 127 -6.58 13.95 -3.50
CA GLU A 127 -5.22 13.58 -3.09
C GLU A 127 -5.23 12.81 -1.76
N THR A 128 -6.01 13.28 -0.78
CA THR A 128 -6.19 12.57 0.50
C THR A 128 -6.78 11.17 0.29
N HIS A 129 -7.75 11.02 -0.61
CA HIS A 129 -8.34 9.72 -0.94
C HIS A 129 -7.34 8.78 -1.62
N GLN A 130 -6.50 9.30 -2.52
CA GLN A 130 -5.39 8.56 -3.10
C GLN A 130 -4.40 8.10 -2.03
N GLU A 131 -4.01 8.96 -1.08
CA GLU A 131 -3.08 8.58 -0.01
C GLU A 131 -3.64 7.55 0.98
N LEU A 132 -4.97 7.55 1.20
CA LEU A 132 -5.64 6.70 2.18
C LEU A 132 -6.12 5.37 1.60
N ILE A 133 -6.57 5.34 0.35
CA ILE A 133 -7.40 4.25 -0.17
C ILE A 133 -6.88 3.71 -1.51
N GLU A 134 -6.67 4.56 -2.51
CA GLU A 134 -6.52 4.10 -3.90
C GLU A 134 -5.09 4.14 -4.45
N GLY A 135 -4.25 5.04 -3.95
CA GLY A 135 -2.89 5.24 -4.45
C GLY A 135 -2.04 3.96 -4.31
N PRO A 136 -0.94 3.81 -5.06
CA PRO A 136 -0.20 2.55 -5.11
C PRO A 136 0.24 2.01 -3.74
N ALA A 137 0.64 2.89 -2.81
CA ALA A 137 1.01 2.52 -1.45
C ALA A 137 -0.20 2.07 -0.62
N ALA A 138 -1.32 2.79 -0.69
CA ALA A 138 -2.56 2.45 -0.01
C ALA A 138 -3.17 1.15 -0.54
N SER A 139 -3.14 0.97 -1.86
CA SER A 139 -3.52 -0.27 -2.54
C SER A 139 -2.71 -1.47 -2.05
N ALA A 140 -1.38 -1.33 -1.90
CA ALA A 140 -0.55 -2.38 -1.30
C ALA A 140 -0.94 -2.69 0.15
N PHE A 141 -1.24 -1.65 0.95
CA PHE A 141 -1.70 -1.81 2.32
C PHE A 141 -3.01 -2.59 2.43
N HIS A 142 -4.03 -2.17 1.69
CA HIS A 142 -5.32 -2.83 1.73
C HIS A 142 -5.24 -4.26 1.20
N TYR A 143 -4.50 -4.46 0.11
CA TYR A 143 -4.27 -5.77 -0.47
C TYR A 143 -3.58 -6.72 0.51
N LEU A 144 -2.41 -6.35 1.06
CA LEU A 144 -1.62 -7.22 1.93
C LEU A 144 -2.29 -7.49 3.28
N ARG A 145 -3.18 -6.60 3.74
CA ARG A 145 -3.97 -6.80 4.96
C ARG A 145 -5.02 -7.90 4.80
N ASP A 146 -5.56 -8.05 3.59
CA ASP A 146 -6.62 -9.03 3.30
C ASP A 146 -6.04 -10.39 2.85
N VAL A 147 -4.75 -10.44 2.50
CA VAL A 147 -4.03 -11.66 2.17
C VAL A 147 -3.66 -12.43 3.45
N PRO A 148 -3.87 -13.78 3.51
CA PRO A 148 -3.46 -14.60 4.64
C PRO A 148 -1.93 -14.81 4.65
N LEU A 149 -1.19 -13.79 5.09
CA LEU A 149 0.27 -13.82 5.20
C LEU A 149 0.74 -14.79 6.29
N ASP A 150 -0.04 -14.89 7.36
CA ASP A 150 0.10 -15.90 8.38
C ASP A 150 -0.76 -17.13 8.07
N ASP A 151 -0.26 -18.31 8.39
CA ASP A 151 -1.12 -19.47 8.49
C ASP A 151 -1.91 -19.35 9.79
N ASP A 152 -3.24 -19.20 9.70
CA ASP A 152 -4.20 -19.40 10.80
C ASP A 152 -4.06 -20.80 11.48
N ARG A 153 -3.17 -21.64 10.96
CA ARG A 153 -2.70 -22.90 11.55
C ARG A 153 -1.69 -22.56 12.64
N GLY A 154 -2.22 -22.25 13.82
CA GLY A 154 -1.44 -21.81 14.97
C GLY A 154 -0.13 -22.58 15.21
N VAL A 155 0.89 -21.83 15.62
CA VAL A 155 2.13 -22.25 16.32
C VAL A 155 2.61 -23.67 15.96
N GLY A 156 3.13 -23.86 14.77
CA GLY A 156 3.85 -25.09 14.46
C GLY A 156 4.30 -25.20 13.00
N GLU A 157 5.62 -25.20 12.80
CA GLU A 157 6.35 -25.58 11.56
C GLU A 157 6.77 -24.46 10.56
N GLY A 158 6.90 -23.20 11.00
CA GLY A 158 7.49 -22.14 10.17
C GLY A 158 8.44 -21.22 10.95
N ASN A 159 9.43 -20.64 10.25
CA ASN A 159 10.31 -19.62 10.82
C ASN A 159 9.77 -18.21 10.50
N LEU A 160 9.54 -17.41 11.54
CA LEU A 160 9.22 -15.99 11.44
C LEU A 160 10.50 -15.21 11.13
N LEU A 161 10.76 -14.97 9.84
CA LEU A 161 11.98 -14.33 9.35
C LEU A 161 11.81 -12.85 8.97
N GLY A 162 10.59 -12.31 9.07
CA GLY A 162 10.30 -10.91 8.78
C GLY A 162 8.89 -10.52 9.24
N GLU A 163 8.72 -9.24 9.53
CA GLU A 163 7.46 -8.63 9.95
C GLU A 163 7.22 -7.39 9.10
N LEU A 164 6.06 -7.33 8.45
CA LEU A 164 5.61 -6.13 7.74
C LEU A 164 5.00 -5.15 8.72
N SER A 165 5.34 -3.87 8.57
CA SER A 165 4.72 -2.79 9.35
C SER A 165 3.62 -2.15 8.52
N PHE A 166 2.39 -2.24 9.00
CA PHE A 166 1.22 -1.58 8.42
C PHE A 166 1.03 -0.22 9.07
N ILE A 167 1.24 0.86 8.31
CA ILE A 167 1.25 2.23 8.82
C ILE A 167 0.14 3.03 8.14
N GLN A 168 -0.63 3.74 8.95
CA GLN A 168 -1.66 4.68 8.51
C GLN A 168 -1.51 5.96 9.33
N GLY A 169 -1.37 7.11 8.66
CA GLY A 169 -1.17 8.40 9.30
C GLY A 169 0.11 8.46 10.13
N ASP A 170 1.25 8.38 9.45
CA ASP A 170 2.60 8.33 10.06
C ASP A 170 2.90 9.50 11.02
N ARG A 171 2.21 10.63 10.85
CA ARG A 171 2.33 11.83 11.68
C ARG A 171 1.04 12.64 11.69
N PRO A 172 0.82 13.52 12.69
CA PRO A 172 -0.35 14.39 12.72
C PRO A 172 -0.46 15.22 11.44
N GLY A 173 -1.62 15.15 10.78
CA GLY A 173 -1.89 15.83 9.51
C GLY A 173 -1.41 15.08 8.26
N SER A 174 -0.88 13.86 8.41
CA SER A 174 -0.57 12.99 7.28
C SER A 174 -1.66 11.94 7.09
N ASN A 175 -2.07 11.75 5.84
CA ASN A 175 -3.06 10.76 5.43
C ASN A 175 -2.39 9.54 4.76
N LEU A 176 -1.05 9.48 4.77
CA LEU A 176 -0.29 8.44 4.11
C LEU A 176 -0.57 7.06 4.71
N THR A 177 -1.00 6.13 3.86
CA THR A 177 -1.25 4.72 4.20
C THR A 177 -0.32 3.83 3.38
N TYR A 178 0.52 3.03 4.05
CA TYR A 178 1.53 2.22 3.38
C TYR A 178 2.00 1.02 4.20
N VAL A 179 2.66 0.07 3.54
CA VAL A 179 3.31 -1.07 4.19
C VAL A 179 4.81 -0.94 4.05
N GLU A 180 5.52 -1.22 5.12
CA GLU A 180 6.96 -1.20 5.18
C GLU A 180 7.52 -2.59 5.45
N ALA A 181 8.50 -3.01 4.64
CA ALA A 181 9.33 -4.16 4.90
C ALA A 181 10.72 -3.71 5.37
N PRO A 182 11.21 -4.14 6.54
CA PRO A 182 12.44 -3.62 7.12
C PRO A 182 13.72 -4.07 6.37
N ASP A 183 13.68 -5.22 5.69
CA ASP A 183 14.86 -5.80 5.06
C ASP A 183 14.55 -6.75 3.89
N LEU A 184 15.60 -7.11 3.15
CA LEU A 184 15.55 -8.07 2.04
C LEU A 184 15.07 -9.47 2.47
N ALA A 185 15.24 -9.85 3.73
CA ALA A 185 14.78 -11.14 4.23
C ALA A 185 13.24 -11.16 4.34
N THR A 186 12.66 -10.05 4.79
CA THR A 186 11.21 -9.85 4.86
C THR A 186 10.59 -9.89 3.47
N LEU A 187 11.17 -9.21 2.48
CA LEU A 187 10.72 -9.27 1.08
C LEU A 187 10.80 -10.70 0.50
N ALA A 188 11.87 -11.43 0.80
CA ALA A 188 12.02 -12.82 0.36
C ALA A 188 10.96 -13.74 0.97
N CYS A 189 10.64 -13.54 2.26
CA CYS A 189 9.57 -14.29 2.93
C CYS A 189 8.21 -13.95 2.33
N LEU A 190 7.95 -12.67 2.07
CA LEU A 190 6.72 -12.21 1.43
C LEU A 190 6.55 -12.82 0.04
N GLN A 191 7.57 -12.78 -0.83
CA GLN A 191 7.49 -13.40 -2.15
C GLN A 191 7.23 -14.90 -2.08
N ASN A 192 7.91 -15.60 -1.15
CA ASN A 192 7.67 -17.02 -0.95
C ASN A 192 6.23 -17.30 -0.51
N ARG A 193 5.73 -16.51 0.44
CA ARG A 193 4.35 -16.66 0.92
C ARG A 193 3.34 -16.38 -0.18
N LEU A 194 3.50 -15.29 -0.93
CA LEU A 194 2.65 -14.96 -2.08
C LEU A 194 2.62 -16.10 -3.12
N ASN A 195 3.75 -16.74 -3.39
CA ASN A 195 3.80 -17.90 -4.27
C ASN A 195 3.06 -19.12 -3.71
N GLU A 196 3.18 -19.39 -2.40
CA GLU A 196 2.52 -20.53 -1.75
C GLU A 196 1.00 -20.42 -1.76
N ILE A 197 0.46 -19.22 -1.53
CA ILE A 197 -0.97 -18.94 -1.60
C ILE A 197 -1.49 -18.82 -3.05
N GLY A 198 -0.57 -18.82 -4.03
CA GLY A 198 -0.92 -18.72 -5.44
C GLY A 198 -1.25 -17.30 -5.89
N GLU A 199 -0.91 -16.29 -5.09
CA GLU A 199 -0.98 -14.90 -5.50
C GLU A 199 0.09 -14.65 -6.55
N ASN A 200 -0.34 -14.39 -7.78
CA ASN A 200 0.52 -14.32 -8.95
C ASN A 200 1.17 -12.94 -9.06
N LEU A 201 1.84 -12.51 -7.99
CA LEU A 201 2.49 -11.22 -7.83
C LEU A 201 4.01 -11.38 -7.83
N ALA A 202 4.69 -10.48 -8.54
CA ALA A 202 6.15 -10.37 -8.48
C ALA A 202 6.55 -9.15 -7.64
N ILE A 203 7.49 -9.34 -6.71
CA ILE A 203 8.13 -8.23 -6.01
C ILE A 203 9.28 -7.70 -6.87
N GLU A 204 9.33 -6.38 -7.06
CA GLU A 204 10.42 -5.70 -7.73
C GLU A 204 11.06 -4.67 -6.79
N ILE A 205 12.36 -4.79 -6.54
CA ILE A 205 13.09 -3.85 -5.69
C ILE A 205 13.58 -2.68 -6.56
N ARG A 206 13.23 -1.45 -6.16
CA ARG A 206 13.68 -0.21 -6.80
C ARG A 206 14.40 0.70 -5.82
N GLY A 207 15.45 1.35 -6.29
CA GLY A 207 16.02 2.53 -5.63
C GLY A 207 15.22 3.77 -6.01
N TRP A 208 15.13 4.73 -5.10
CA TRP A 208 14.68 6.09 -5.39
C TRP A 208 15.66 6.84 -6.30
#